data_AF-A0A6I8NYI3-F1
#
_entry.id   AF-A0A6I8NYI3-F1
#
_cell.length_a   1.000
_cell.length_b   1.000
_cell.length_c   1.000
_cell.angle_alpha   90.00
_cell.angle_beta   90.00
_cell.angle_gamma   90.00
#
_symmetry.space_group_name_H-M   'P 1'
#
loop_
_entity.id
_entity.type
_entity.pdbx_description
1 polymer ?
#
loop_
_entity_poly.entity_id
_entity_poly.type
_entity_poly.pdbx_seq_one_letter_code
_entity_poly.pdbx_strand_id
1 'polypeptide(L)'
;MVLYKLFAHPVERGYRAGLGSKAALFLLLAAALTYLPPLLLAFRTHGFWLKRSSYEEQPTVRFQHQVLFVALLGPAPGGFLAWSTFPTFNRLQGASLRVPLVSWRSRD
;
A
#
# COMPACT_ATOMS: atom_id res chain seq x y z
N MET A 1 82.54 8.25 36.31
CA MET A 1 81.33 7.42 36.53
C MET A 1 80.45 7.60 35.30
N VAL A 2 80.39 6.59 34.43
CA VAL A 2 79.74 6.68 33.10
C VAL A 2 78.28 6.21 33.24
N LEU A 3 77.35 7.08 32.87
CA LEU A 3 75.92 6.82 32.97
C LEU A 3 75.46 6.11 31.69
N TYR A 4 75.36 4.78 31.72
CA TYR A 4 74.82 4.01 30.61
C TYR A 4 73.29 4.10 30.60
N LYS A 5 72.73 4.63 29.52
CA LYS A 5 71.29 4.77 29.32
C LYS A 5 70.78 3.51 28.61
N LEU A 6 70.25 2.57 29.40
CA LEU A 6 70.01 1.19 28.93
C LEU A 6 68.84 1.06 27.94
N PHE A 7 67.78 1.87 28.04
CA PHE A 7 66.67 1.85 27.08
C PHE A 7 65.98 3.21 27.04
N ALA A 8 65.66 3.70 25.84
CA ALA A 8 64.85 4.88 25.61
C ALA A 8 63.76 4.53 24.59
N HIS A 9 62.53 4.37 25.07
CA HIS A 9 61.38 4.21 24.19
C HIS A 9 60.68 5.57 24.01
N PRO A 10 60.35 5.98 22.77
CA PRO A 10 59.57 7.18 22.54
C PRO A 10 58.15 6.96 23.08
N VAL A 11 57.74 7.79 24.04
CA VAL A 11 56.36 7.80 24.51
C VAL A 11 55.53 8.59 23.49
N GLU A 12 54.79 7.88 22.64
CA GLU A 12 53.80 8.52 21.76
C GLU A 12 52.59 8.98 22.59
N ARG A 13 52.56 10.27 22.93
CA ARG A 13 51.37 10.92 23.50
C ARG A 13 50.50 11.48 22.37
N GLY A 14 49.44 10.75 22.03
CA GLY A 14 48.38 11.28 21.17
C GLY A 14 47.59 12.37 21.91
N TYR A 15 47.84 13.63 21.56
CA TYR A 15 47.02 14.74 22.05
C TYR A 15 45.65 14.70 21.37
N ARG A 16 44.64 14.21 22.09
CA ARG A 16 43.24 14.35 21.68
C ARG A 16 42.78 15.75 22.04
N ALA A 17 42.44 16.56 21.04
CA ALA A 17 41.77 17.84 21.29
C ALA A 17 40.45 17.56 22.05
N GLY A 18 40.33 18.08 23.27
CA GLY A 18 39.12 17.92 24.07
C GLY A 18 37.90 18.52 23.40
N LEU A 19 36.71 18.02 23.74
CA LEU A 19 35.40 18.42 23.19
C LEU A 19 35.10 19.92 23.32
N GLY A 20 35.81 20.65 24.20
CA GLY A 20 35.68 22.10 24.42
C GLY A 20 36.81 22.95 23.82
N SER A 21 37.64 22.41 22.92
CA SER A 21 38.70 23.18 22.26
C SER A 21 38.15 24.10 21.16
N LYS A 22 38.82 25.23 20.90
CA LYS A 22 38.50 26.13 19.76
C LYS A 22 38.46 25.39 18.42
N ALA A 23 39.27 24.35 18.26
CA ALA A 23 39.27 23.48 17.08
C ALA A 23 37.96 22.68 16.94
N ALA A 24 37.41 22.17 18.04
CA ALA A 24 36.13 21.48 18.03
C ALA A 24 34.99 22.43 17.66
N LEU A 25 35.00 23.66 18.18
CA LEU A 25 34.04 24.69 17.82
C LEU A 25 34.14 25.10 16.35
N PHE A 26 35.36 25.22 15.81
CA PHE A 26 35.57 25.48 14.38
C PHE A 26 35.04 24.33 13.51
N LEU A 27 35.31 23.07 13.89
CA LEU A 27 34.78 21.90 13.19
C LEU A 27 33.25 21.83 13.25
N LEU A 28 32.64 22.15 14.39
CA LEU A 28 31.18 22.23 14.54
C LEU A 28 30.58 23.32 13.65
N LEU A 29 31.19 24.51 13.63
CA LEU A 29 30.76 25.60 12.75
C LEU A 29 30.92 25.24 11.26
N ALA A 30 32.03 24.63 10.89
CA ALA A 30 32.28 24.17 9.51
C ALA A 30 31.28 23.09 9.08
N ALA A 31 30.98 22.13 9.97
CA ALA A 31 29.97 21.11 9.73
C ALA A 31 28.57 21.73 9.61
N ALA A 32 28.20 22.64 10.52
CA ALA A 32 26.94 23.35 10.46
C ALA A 32 26.81 24.14 9.14
N LEU A 33 27.85 24.85 8.72
CA LEU A 33 27.84 25.62 7.47
C LEU A 33 27.86 24.73 6.22
N THR A 34 28.32 23.48 6.32
CA THR A 34 28.33 22.53 5.20
C THR A 34 26.97 21.84 5.06
N TYR A 35 26.32 21.48 6.17
CA TYR A 35 25.08 20.69 6.15
C TYR A 35 23.80 21.52 6.22
N LEU A 36 23.80 22.65 6.93
CA LEU A 36 22.58 23.47 7.07
C LEU A 36 22.13 24.10 5.74
N PRO A 37 23.01 24.68 4.89
CA PRO A 37 22.56 25.29 3.64
C PRO A 37 21.86 24.35 2.66
N PRO A 38 22.40 23.16 2.32
CA PRO A 38 21.69 22.25 1.42
C PRO A 38 20.40 21.70 2.04
N LEU A 39 20.36 21.51 3.37
CA LEU A 39 19.15 21.06 4.06
C LEU A 39 18.04 22.13 4.02
N LEU A 40 18.36 23.39 4.31
CA LEU A 40 17.42 24.50 4.23
C LEU A 40 16.93 24.72 2.80
N LEU A 41 17.81 24.59 1.81
CA LEU A 41 17.46 24.69 0.40
C LEU A 41 16.50 23.57 -0.01
N ALA A 42 16.77 22.33 0.36
CA ALA A 42 15.91 21.18 0.07
C ALA A 42 14.54 21.28 0.78
N PHE A 43 14.50 21.85 1.99
CA PHE A 43 13.25 22.16 2.69
C PHE A 43 12.45 23.25 1.96
N ARG A 44 13.09 24.37 1.58
CA ARG A 44 12.43 25.50 0.92
C ARG A 44 11.92 25.17 -0.49
N THR A 45 12.63 24.30 -1.20
CA THR A 45 12.28 23.84 -2.55
C THR A 45 11.30 22.66 -2.54
N HIS A 46 10.87 22.21 -1.36
CA HIS A 46 10.00 21.04 -1.20
C HIS A 46 10.59 19.78 -1.86
N GLY A 47 11.92 19.68 -1.92
CA GLY A 47 12.63 18.57 -2.56
C GLY A 47 12.40 17.23 -1.87
N PHE A 48 12.15 17.26 -0.56
CA PHE A 48 11.77 16.08 0.23
C PHE A 48 10.27 15.78 0.23
N TRP A 49 9.45 16.62 -0.41
CA TRP A 49 8.00 16.41 -0.41
C TRP A 49 7.60 15.42 -1.49
N LEU A 50 6.78 14.44 -1.12
CA LEU A 50 6.25 13.43 -2.02
C LEU A 50 5.30 14.11 -3.04
N LYS A 51 5.73 14.23 -4.30
CA LYS A 51 4.96 14.95 -5.35
C LYS A 51 3.84 14.12 -5.98
N ARG A 52 3.90 12.79 -5.86
CA ARG A 52 2.88 11.88 -6.37
C ARG A 52 2.66 10.74 -5.39
N SER A 53 1.42 10.58 -4.96
CA SER A 53 0.91 9.36 -4.34
C SER A 53 0.21 8.54 -5.43
N SER A 54 0.69 7.34 -5.71
CA SER A 54 -0.07 6.39 -6.53
C SER A 54 -1.13 5.75 -5.65
N TYR A 55 -2.39 5.76 -6.10
CA TYR A 55 -3.49 5.09 -5.43
C TYR A 55 -4.02 4.02 -6.38
N GLU A 56 -3.90 2.76 -5.96
CA GLU A 56 -4.50 1.63 -6.65
C GLU A 56 -5.81 1.29 -5.94
N GLU A 57 -6.94 1.51 -6.62
CA GLU A 57 -8.25 1.12 -6.12
C GLU A 57 -8.45 -0.37 -6.30
N GLN A 58 -8.66 -1.08 -5.20
CA GLN A 58 -9.08 -2.47 -5.27
C GLN A 58 -10.55 -2.53 -5.72
N PRO A 59 -10.89 -3.26 -6.80
CA PRO A 59 -12.26 -3.33 -7.26
C PRO A 59 -13.12 -4.05 -6.22
N THR A 60 -14.14 -3.37 -5.70
CA THR A 60 -15.15 -3.97 -4.83
C THR A 60 -16.01 -4.96 -5.63
N VAL A 61 -15.65 -6.24 -5.56
CA VAL A 61 -16.45 -7.33 -6.15
C VAL A 61 -17.67 -7.57 -5.26
N ARG A 62 -18.84 -7.15 -5.73
CA ARG A 62 -20.13 -7.48 -5.09
C ARG A 62 -20.85 -8.53 -5.92
N PHE A 63 -21.17 -9.65 -5.29
CA PHE A 63 -22.04 -10.65 -5.90
C PHE A 63 -23.47 -10.10 -5.99
N GLN A 64 -24.08 -10.12 -7.17
CA GLN A 64 -25.44 -9.61 -7.37
C GLN A 64 -26.53 -10.58 -6.87
N HIS A 65 -26.15 -11.77 -6.40
CA HIS A 65 -27.05 -12.81 -5.88
C HIS A 65 -28.25 -13.10 -6.80
N GLN A 66 -28.02 -13.06 -8.11
CA GLN A 66 -29.04 -13.36 -9.09
C GLN A 66 -29.05 -14.86 -9.42
N VAL A 67 -30.24 -15.43 -9.59
CA VAL A 67 -30.45 -16.85 -9.80
C VAL A 67 -31.04 -17.07 -11.19
N LEU A 68 -30.53 -18.08 -11.88
CA LEU A 68 -31.04 -18.58 -13.15
C LEU A 68 -31.32 -20.08 -12.99
N PHE A 69 -32.52 -20.49 -13.36
CA PHE A 69 -32.98 -21.87 -13.32
C PHE A 69 -33.52 -22.27 -14.68
N VAL A 70 -33.05 -23.38 -15.24
CA VAL A 70 -33.51 -23.95 -16.51
C VAL A 70 -33.83 -25.42 -16.28
N ALA A 71 -35.07 -25.81 -16.57
CA ALA A 71 -35.54 -27.19 -16.53
C ALA A 71 -35.78 -27.68 -17.96
N LEU A 72 -35.19 -28.83 -18.31
CA LEU A 72 -35.37 -29.49 -19.59
C LEU A 72 -36.54 -30.47 -19.48
N LEU A 73 -37.58 -30.26 -20.30
CA LEU A 73 -38.76 -31.12 -20.38
C LEU A 73 -38.49 -32.28 -21.36
N GLY A 74 -37.79 -33.30 -20.87
CA GLY A 74 -37.64 -34.58 -21.54
C GLY A 74 -36.71 -34.61 -22.76
N PRO A 75 -36.65 -35.75 -23.49
CA PRO A 75 -35.71 -35.98 -24.58
C PRO A 75 -36.09 -35.29 -25.90
N ALA A 76 -37.23 -34.60 -25.96
CA ALA A 76 -37.69 -33.92 -27.17
C ALA A 76 -36.97 -32.56 -27.34
N PRO A 77 -36.38 -32.28 -28.51
CA PRO A 77 -35.73 -30.99 -28.75
C PRO A 77 -36.79 -29.87 -28.78
N GLY A 78 -36.69 -28.94 -27.83
CA GLY A 78 -37.53 -27.74 -27.78
C GLY A 78 -38.36 -27.56 -26.51
N GLY A 79 -38.45 -28.58 -25.65
CA GLY A 79 -39.10 -28.45 -24.35
C GLY A 79 -38.15 -27.95 -23.28
N PHE A 80 -38.06 -26.63 -23.06
CA PHE A 80 -37.36 -26.09 -21.89
C PHE A 80 -38.23 -25.04 -21.19
N LEU A 81 -38.15 -25.05 -19.86
CA LEU A 81 -38.72 -24.06 -18.98
C LEU A 81 -37.57 -23.31 -18.32
N ALA A 82 -37.66 -21.99 -18.21
CA ALA A 82 -36.73 -21.27 -17.36
C ALA A 82 -37.41 -20.23 -16.49
N TRP A 83 -36.68 -19.88 -15.44
CA TRP A 83 -37.01 -18.83 -14.51
C TRP A 83 -35.71 -18.16 -14.09
N SER A 84 -35.70 -16.84 -13.99
CA SER A 84 -34.55 -16.13 -13.46
C SER A 84 -34.97 -14.90 -12.67
N THR A 85 -34.10 -14.40 -11.80
CA THR A 85 -34.24 -13.07 -11.20
C THR A 85 -33.78 -11.95 -12.15
N PHE A 86 -33.32 -12.29 -13.36
CA PHE A 86 -32.85 -11.35 -14.38
C PHE A 86 -34.00 -10.89 -15.28
N PRO A 87 -34.43 -9.61 -15.20
CA PRO A 87 -35.56 -9.12 -16.00
C PRO A 87 -35.29 -9.21 -17.51
N THR A 88 -34.05 -8.98 -17.95
CA THR A 88 -33.67 -9.07 -19.38
C THR A 88 -33.79 -10.50 -19.90
N PHE A 89 -33.33 -11.49 -19.13
CA PHE A 89 -33.40 -12.89 -19.54
C PHE A 89 -34.85 -13.41 -19.56
N ASN A 90 -35.67 -12.99 -18.58
CA ASN A 90 -37.09 -13.35 -18.54
C ASN A 90 -37.86 -12.79 -19.75
N ARG A 91 -37.49 -11.61 -20.26
CA ARG A 91 -38.10 -11.03 -21.48
C ARG A 91 -37.74 -11.84 -22.74
N LEU A 92 -36.54 -12.41 -22.79
CA LEU A 92 -36.09 -13.23 -23.94
C LEU A 92 -36.71 -14.63 -23.94
N GLN A 93 -37.03 -15.18 -22.77
CA GLN A 93 -37.64 -16.50 -22.61
C GLN A 93 -39.09 -16.59 -23.09
N GLY A 94 -39.85 -15.48 -23.07
CA GLY A 94 -41.21 -15.41 -23.60
C GLY A 94 -42.12 -16.53 -23.10
N ALA A 95 -42.49 -17.46 -24.00
CA ALA A 95 -43.40 -18.59 -23.73
C ALA A 95 -42.82 -19.70 -22.84
N SER A 96 -41.49 -19.76 -22.69
CA SER A 96 -40.78 -20.73 -21.82
C SER A 96 -40.64 -20.23 -20.38
N LEU A 97 -41.03 -18.99 -20.08
CA LEU A 97 -40.99 -18.41 -18.74
C LEU A 97 -42.15 -18.93 -17.89
N ARG A 98 -41.83 -19.54 -16.73
CA ARG A 98 -42.84 -19.80 -15.69
C ARG A 98 -42.56 -18.98 -14.44
N VAL A 99 -43.47 -18.06 -14.13
CA VAL A 99 -43.43 -17.25 -12.91
C VAL A 99 -44.14 -18.02 -11.79
N PRO A 100 -43.48 -18.32 -10.66
CA PRO A 100 -44.13 -18.96 -9.54
C PRO A 100 -45.16 -18.00 -8.92
N LEU A 101 -46.44 -18.38 -8.98
CA LEU A 101 -47.53 -17.61 -8.41
C LEU A 101 -47.79 -18.14 -6.99
N VAL A 102 -47.23 -17.46 -5.99
CA VAL A 102 -47.44 -17.81 -4.59
C VAL A 102 -48.74 -17.14 -4.15
N SER A 103 -49.82 -17.93 -4.03
CA SER A 103 -51.05 -17.48 -3.40
C SER A 103 -51.02 -17.85 -1.92
N TRP A 104 -51.20 -16.86 -1.05
CA TRP A 104 -51.41 -17.09 0.38
C TRP A 104 -52.90 -16.95 0.67
N ARG A 105 -53.51 -17.99 1.24
CA ARG A 105 -54.87 -17.92 1.77
C ARG A 105 -54.77 -17.60 3.27
N SER A 106 -55.14 -16.37 3.64
CA SER A 106 -55.39 -16.02 5.04
C SER A 106 -56.64 -16.77 5.51
N ARG A 107 -56.56 -17.47 6.65
CA ARG A 107 -57.74 -17.98 7.35
C ARG A 107 -58.10 -16.95 8.41
N ASP A 108 -59.30 -16.39 8.31
CA ASP A 108 -59.99 -15.70 9.40
C ASP A 108 -60.41 -16.71 10.47
#